data_AF-A0A7S2E8I2-F1
#
_entry.id   AF-A0A7S2E8I2-F1
#
_cell.length_a   1.000
_cell.length_b   1.000
_cell.length_c   1.000
_cell.angle_alpha   90.00
_cell.angle_beta   90.00
_cell.angle_gamma   90.00
#
_symmetry.space_group_name_H-M   'P 1'
#
loop_
_entity.id
_entity.type
_entity.pdbx_description
1 polymer ?
#
loop_
_entity_poly.entity_id
_entity_poly.type
_entity_poly.pdbx_seq_one_letter_code
_entity_poly.pdbx_strand_id
1 'polypeptide(L)'
;GHIVWYQDNAPVGNLKDWADSKNLEFGSAQFHNNLRDADVRWQTYNEKDKVFNQIQKDLDAEVFSMPQSSDPKIALWRYKQLFNKDFNHLSKAGHDFIHAGIDSILESKFRDFHLNTVVGTWGDGDECHSWFSSGRVHLERSRNTMVETFKTDNVQFALSTGTNDVGGSGWVVVNNRFDGPRNLILSYMVSGPPSMYPKTKIEIYPYQGDADPISNTLNPTTYEYGKVPVHDVHTKKVATIPPGAWKVVWTPLEETPRPFRLTGVHVVSTEITEGGVNGPHPELYYVESY
;
A
#
# COMPACT_ATOMS: atom_id res chain seq x y z
N GLY A 1 -18.08 11.26 -4.45
CA GLY A 1 -19.46 11.15 -3.94
C GLY A 1 -19.73 9.74 -3.45
N HIS A 2 -20.32 9.59 -2.26
CA HIS A 2 -20.78 8.29 -1.76
C HIS A 2 -22.31 8.22 -1.83
N ILE A 3 -22.87 7.02 -1.99
CA ILE A 3 -24.32 6.80 -1.99
C ILE A 3 -24.78 6.66 -0.54
N VAL A 4 -25.78 7.45 -0.12
CA VAL A 4 -26.39 7.36 1.22
C VAL A 4 -27.87 7.11 1.15
N TRP A 5 -28.30 6.36 2.15
CA TRP A 5 -29.63 5.80 2.28
C TRP A 5 -30.39 6.53 3.35
N TYR A 6 -31.65 6.84 3.08
CA TYR A 6 -32.53 7.45 4.06
C TYR A 6 -33.63 6.47 4.44
N GLN A 7 -33.88 6.37 5.73
CA GLN A 7 -35.08 5.74 6.30
C GLN A 7 -35.74 6.77 7.21
N ASP A 8 -37.03 7.03 7.01
CA ASP A 8 -37.80 7.98 7.81
C ASP A 8 -37.16 9.39 7.88
N ASN A 9 -36.55 9.84 6.77
CA ASN A 9 -35.79 11.09 6.64
C ASN A 9 -34.49 11.19 7.46
N ALA A 10 -34.00 10.08 8.03
CA ALA A 10 -32.70 10.01 8.69
C ALA A 10 -31.69 9.20 7.85
N PRO A 11 -30.41 9.62 7.76
CA PRO A 11 -29.39 8.84 7.08
C PRO A 11 -29.12 7.54 7.85
N VAL A 12 -29.20 6.39 7.18
CA VAL A 12 -28.96 5.06 7.76
C VAL A 12 -27.50 4.63 7.63
N GLY A 13 -26.65 5.46 7.01
CA GLY A 13 -25.24 5.15 6.74
C GLY A 13 -25.01 4.72 5.30
N ASN A 14 -24.11 3.74 5.11
CA ASN A 14 -23.79 3.21 3.78
C ASN A 14 -24.85 2.17 3.31
N LEU A 15 -24.72 1.68 2.07
CA LEU A 15 -25.67 0.69 1.51
C LEU A 15 -25.72 -0.61 2.31
N LYS A 16 -24.58 -0.98 2.90
CA LYS A 16 -24.47 -2.16 3.75
C LYS A 16 -25.36 -2.02 4.98
N ASP A 17 -25.18 -0.92 5.70
CA ASP A 17 -25.90 -0.62 6.94
C ASP A 17 -27.42 -0.57 6.71
N TRP A 18 -27.84 0.05 5.59
CA TRP A 18 -29.25 0.11 5.22
C TRP A 18 -29.86 -1.28 4.96
N ALA A 19 -29.21 -2.14 4.17
CA ALA A 19 -29.80 -3.44 3.89
C ALA A 19 -29.75 -4.39 5.11
N ASP A 20 -28.67 -4.32 5.91
CA ASP A 20 -28.57 -5.03 7.18
C ASP A 20 -29.72 -4.63 8.12
N SER A 21 -30.05 -3.33 8.22
CA SER A 21 -31.17 -2.83 9.05
C SER A 21 -32.54 -3.36 8.63
N LYS A 22 -32.67 -3.79 7.37
CA LYS A 22 -33.89 -4.36 6.79
C LYS A 22 -33.85 -5.90 6.73
N ASN A 23 -32.78 -6.52 7.25
CA ASN A 23 -32.51 -7.95 7.13
C ASN A 23 -32.59 -8.45 5.67
N LEU A 24 -32.09 -7.65 4.74
CA LEU A 24 -32.10 -7.95 3.31
C LEU A 24 -30.78 -8.59 2.90
N GLU A 25 -30.86 -9.76 2.28
CA GLU A 25 -29.69 -10.36 1.64
C GLU A 25 -29.30 -9.52 0.41
N PHE A 26 -28.04 -9.07 0.36
CA PHE A 26 -27.51 -8.27 -0.74
C PHE A 26 -27.66 -8.96 -2.10
N GLY A 27 -28.22 -8.23 -3.07
CA GLY A 27 -28.44 -8.74 -4.43
C GLY A 27 -29.65 -9.68 -4.59
N SER A 28 -30.36 -9.99 -3.50
CA SER A 28 -31.61 -10.75 -3.58
C SER A 28 -32.71 -9.98 -4.30
N ALA A 29 -33.74 -10.69 -4.76
CA ALA A 29 -34.94 -10.06 -5.32
C ALA A 29 -35.63 -9.12 -4.31
N GLN A 30 -35.61 -9.48 -3.02
CA GLN A 30 -36.15 -8.64 -1.95
C GLN A 30 -35.35 -7.36 -1.78
N PHE A 31 -34.01 -7.44 -1.78
CA PHE A 31 -33.13 -6.28 -1.79
C PHE A 31 -33.46 -5.35 -2.95
N HIS A 32 -33.58 -5.90 -4.16
CA HIS A 32 -33.89 -5.16 -5.37
C HIS A 32 -35.25 -4.46 -5.34
N ASN A 33 -36.28 -5.09 -4.77
CA ASN A 33 -37.60 -4.46 -4.62
C ASN A 33 -37.56 -3.33 -3.60
N ASN A 34 -36.92 -3.54 -2.43
CA ASN A 34 -36.78 -2.49 -1.41
C ASN A 34 -35.96 -1.30 -1.91
N LEU A 35 -34.93 -1.57 -2.72
CA LEU A 35 -34.06 -0.58 -3.32
C LEU A 35 -34.81 0.36 -4.28
N ARG A 36 -35.81 -0.17 -4.98
CA ARG A 36 -36.66 0.60 -5.90
C ARG A 36 -37.45 1.67 -5.15
N ASP A 37 -37.94 1.34 -3.96
CA ASP A 37 -38.83 2.19 -3.17
C ASP A 37 -38.09 3.06 -2.14
N ALA A 38 -36.82 2.78 -1.86
CA ALA A 38 -35.99 3.57 -0.95
C ALA A 38 -35.75 5.00 -1.45
N ASP A 39 -35.69 5.99 -0.55
CA ASP A 39 -35.15 7.32 -0.88
C ASP A 39 -33.63 7.26 -0.82
N VAL A 40 -32.99 7.41 -1.99
CA VAL A 40 -31.55 7.26 -2.18
C VAL A 40 -31.02 8.56 -2.69
N ARG A 41 -30.02 9.12 -2.01
CA ARG A 41 -29.43 10.39 -2.39
C ARG A 41 -27.92 10.26 -2.42
N TRP A 42 -27.31 11.03 -3.30
CA TRP A 42 -25.87 11.27 -3.20
C TRP A 42 -25.59 12.01 -1.90
N GLN A 43 -24.68 11.49 -1.09
CA GLN A 43 -24.06 12.30 -0.06
C GLN A 43 -22.84 12.97 -0.69
N THR A 44 -22.97 14.27 -0.93
CA THR A 44 -21.81 15.10 -1.27
C THR A 44 -21.08 15.42 0.03
N TYR A 45 -19.83 15.01 0.09
CA TYR A 45 -18.97 15.41 1.19
C TYR A 45 -18.26 16.68 0.73
N ASN A 46 -18.96 17.81 0.80
CA ASN A 46 -18.46 19.09 0.28
C ASN A 46 -17.06 19.43 0.81
N GLU A 47 -16.71 19.00 2.02
CA GLU A 47 -15.36 19.15 2.58
C GLU A 47 -14.36 18.15 1.98
N LYS A 48 -14.71 16.87 1.83
CA LYS A 48 -13.82 15.89 1.18
C LYS A 48 -13.57 16.23 -0.27
N ASP A 49 -14.60 16.64 -1.01
CA ASP A 49 -14.47 17.03 -2.42
C ASP A 49 -13.54 18.25 -2.54
N LYS A 50 -13.61 19.22 -1.61
CA LYS A 50 -12.65 20.33 -1.53
C LYS A 50 -11.23 19.85 -1.26
N VAL A 51 -11.06 18.93 -0.32
CA VAL A 51 -9.74 18.34 0.01
C VAL A 51 -9.17 17.60 -1.20
N PHE A 52 -9.95 16.74 -1.87
CA PHE A 52 -9.51 16.02 -3.06
C PHE A 52 -9.17 16.97 -4.21
N ASN A 53 -9.99 18.01 -4.46
CA ASN A 53 -9.68 19.02 -5.47
C ASN A 53 -8.39 19.79 -5.14
N GLN A 54 -8.16 20.07 -3.85
CA GLN A 54 -6.93 20.73 -3.40
C GLN A 54 -5.72 19.81 -3.57
N ILE A 55 -5.81 18.54 -3.16
CA ILE A 55 -4.76 17.53 -3.39
C ILE A 55 -4.46 17.39 -4.88
N GLN A 56 -5.50 17.30 -5.71
CA GLN A 56 -5.35 17.19 -7.16
C GLN A 56 -4.55 18.37 -7.73
N LYS A 57 -4.85 19.58 -7.26
CA LYS A 57 -4.15 20.80 -7.67
C LYS A 57 -2.71 20.86 -7.14
N ASP A 58 -2.50 20.50 -5.88
CA ASP A 58 -1.21 20.63 -5.21
C ASP A 58 -0.19 19.59 -5.69
N LEU A 59 -0.67 18.40 -6.07
CA LEU A 59 0.18 17.30 -6.53
C LEU A 59 0.21 17.14 -8.06
N ASP A 60 -0.45 18.03 -8.81
CA ASP A 60 -0.70 17.88 -10.25
C ASP A 60 -1.22 16.46 -10.59
N ALA A 61 -2.12 15.96 -9.74
CA ALA A 61 -2.59 14.60 -9.83
C ALA A 61 -3.77 14.47 -10.79
N GLU A 62 -3.98 13.26 -11.30
CA GLU A 62 -5.14 12.92 -12.11
C GLU A 62 -6.02 11.92 -11.38
N VAL A 63 -7.32 12.22 -11.30
CA VAL A 63 -8.28 11.40 -10.56
C VAL A 63 -9.20 10.69 -11.55
N PHE A 64 -9.13 9.36 -11.58
CA PHE A 64 -10.17 8.58 -12.22
C PHE A 64 -11.47 8.68 -11.41
N SER A 65 -12.47 9.32 -12.00
CA SER A 65 -13.81 9.41 -11.42
C SER A 65 -14.76 8.50 -12.17
N MET A 66 -15.47 7.64 -11.43
CA MET A 66 -16.58 6.88 -12.02
C MET A 66 -17.60 7.86 -12.63
N PRO A 67 -18.14 7.59 -13.83
CA PRO A 67 -19.13 8.45 -14.44
C PRO A 67 -20.34 8.64 -13.51
N GLN A 68 -20.64 9.88 -13.17
CA GLN A 68 -21.76 10.17 -12.29
C GLN A 68 -23.09 10.06 -13.04
N SER A 69 -24.08 9.45 -12.38
CA SER A 69 -25.48 9.54 -12.76
C SER A 69 -26.15 10.57 -11.87
N SER A 70 -27.03 11.41 -12.43
CA SER A 70 -27.88 12.29 -11.63
C SER A 70 -28.78 11.50 -10.66
N ASP A 71 -29.19 10.30 -11.06
CA ASP A 71 -29.92 9.36 -10.22
C ASP A 71 -28.95 8.33 -9.59
N PRO A 72 -28.78 8.32 -8.25
CA PRO A 72 -27.89 7.38 -7.56
C PRO A 72 -28.36 5.92 -7.70
N LYS A 73 -29.67 5.67 -7.88
CA LYS A 73 -30.16 4.30 -8.12
C LYS A 73 -29.64 3.79 -9.46
N ILE A 74 -29.70 4.61 -10.51
CA ILE A 74 -29.16 4.23 -11.82
C ILE A 74 -27.66 3.94 -11.72
N ALA A 75 -26.88 4.77 -11.02
CA ALA A 75 -25.45 4.51 -10.81
C ALA A 75 -25.24 3.18 -10.09
N LEU A 76 -25.97 2.94 -8.99
CA LEU A 76 -25.86 1.70 -8.24
C LEU A 76 -26.18 0.48 -9.11
N TRP A 77 -27.27 0.53 -9.89
CA TRP A 77 -27.64 -0.56 -10.79
C TRP A 77 -26.61 -0.79 -11.88
N ARG A 78 -26.05 0.29 -12.42
CA ARG A 78 -25.03 0.25 -13.47
C ARG A 78 -23.72 -0.32 -12.98
N TYR A 79 -23.37 -0.08 -11.71
CA TYR A 79 -22.05 -0.40 -11.18
C TYR A 79 -22.05 -1.52 -10.13
N LYS A 80 -23.20 -2.10 -9.76
CA LYS A 80 -23.27 -3.14 -8.72
C LYS A 80 -22.33 -4.31 -8.94
N GLN A 81 -22.15 -4.73 -10.19
CA GLN A 81 -21.27 -5.84 -10.57
C GLN A 81 -19.78 -5.52 -10.38
N LEU A 82 -19.43 -4.23 -10.26
CA LEU A 82 -18.07 -3.79 -9.98
C LEU A 82 -17.71 -3.98 -8.50
N PHE A 83 -18.67 -4.29 -7.63
CA PHE A 83 -18.41 -4.52 -6.22
C PHE A 83 -18.62 -6.00 -5.86
N ASN A 84 -17.96 -6.44 -4.80
CA ASN A 84 -18.25 -7.72 -4.15
C ASN A 84 -19.64 -7.70 -3.50
N LYS A 85 -20.05 -8.84 -2.94
CA LYS A 85 -21.35 -8.96 -2.27
C LYS A 85 -21.54 -8.00 -1.09
N ASP A 86 -20.44 -7.46 -0.55
CA ASP A 86 -20.44 -6.46 0.52
C ASP A 86 -20.64 -5.01 0.04
N PHE A 87 -20.62 -4.76 -1.27
CA PHE A 87 -20.72 -3.42 -1.89
C PHE A 87 -19.67 -2.39 -1.41
N ASN A 88 -18.62 -2.85 -0.71
CA ASN A 88 -17.55 -2.02 -0.16
C ASN A 88 -16.23 -2.29 -0.89
N HIS A 89 -15.95 -3.56 -1.19
CA HIS A 89 -14.76 -3.95 -1.92
C HIS A 89 -15.08 -4.12 -3.41
N LEU A 90 -14.11 -3.81 -4.27
CA LEU A 90 -14.27 -4.05 -5.69
C LEU A 90 -14.26 -5.56 -5.96
N SER A 91 -15.12 -6.00 -6.87
CA SER A 91 -15.00 -7.32 -7.47
C SER A 91 -13.83 -7.33 -8.45
N LYS A 92 -13.48 -8.51 -8.98
CA LYS A 92 -12.52 -8.57 -10.11
C LYS A 92 -12.94 -7.64 -11.26
N ALA A 93 -14.23 -7.63 -11.62
CA ALA A 93 -14.74 -6.76 -12.67
C ALA A 93 -14.61 -5.27 -12.28
N GLY A 94 -14.72 -4.94 -11.00
CA GLY A 94 -14.45 -3.59 -10.48
C GLY A 94 -13.00 -3.18 -10.61
N HIS A 95 -12.07 -4.03 -10.19
CA HIS A 95 -10.64 -3.79 -10.38
C HIS A 95 -10.29 -3.62 -11.86
N ASP A 96 -10.80 -4.50 -12.73
CA ASP A 96 -10.61 -4.40 -14.19
C ASP A 96 -11.16 -3.07 -14.74
N PHE A 97 -12.31 -2.59 -14.24
CA PHE A 97 -12.92 -1.31 -14.64
C PHE A 97 -12.11 -0.10 -14.20
N ILE A 98 -11.63 -0.07 -12.94
CA ILE A 98 -10.77 1.01 -12.44
C ILE A 98 -9.44 1.02 -13.20
N HIS A 99 -8.84 -0.17 -13.43
CA HIS A 99 -7.60 -0.32 -14.19
C HIS A 99 -7.73 0.28 -15.58
N ALA A 100 -8.77 -0.09 -16.34
CA ALA A 100 -9.03 0.49 -17.66
C ALA A 100 -9.24 2.01 -17.62
N GLY A 101 -9.84 2.52 -16.53
CA GLY A 101 -10.00 3.95 -16.29
C GLY A 101 -8.67 4.68 -16.09
N ILE A 102 -7.77 4.10 -15.29
CA ILE A 102 -6.41 4.60 -15.06
C ILE A 102 -5.61 4.51 -16.36
N ASP A 103 -5.66 3.40 -17.08
CA ASP A 103 -5.01 3.22 -18.38
C ASP A 103 -5.43 4.32 -19.35
N SER A 104 -6.73 4.64 -19.42
CA SER A 104 -7.23 5.71 -20.28
C SER A 104 -6.68 7.09 -19.91
N ILE A 105 -6.49 7.38 -18.61
CA ILE A 105 -5.83 8.63 -18.17
C ILE A 105 -4.36 8.63 -18.60
N LEU A 106 -3.65 7.52 -18.38
CA LEU A 106 -2.26 7.36 -18.77
C LEU A 106 -2.08 7.52 -20.28
N GLU A 107 -2.90 6.85 -21.09
CA GLU A 107 -2.84 6.94 -22.54
C GLU A 107 -3.18 8.34 -23.06
N SER A 108 -4.13 9.04 -22.44
CA SER A 108 -4.60 10.34 -22.94
C SER A 108 -3.73 11.51 -22.51
N LYS A 109 -3.21 11.49 -21.27
CA LYS A 109 -2.44 12.60 -20.69
C LYS A 109 -0.95 12.34 -20.60
N PHE A 110 -0.57 11.06 -20.61
CA PHE A 110 0.79 10.61 -20.35
C PHE A 110 1.28 9.67 -21.45
N ARG A 111 0.80 9.83 -22.68
CA ARG A 111 1.14 8.96 -23.82
C ARG A 111 2.65 8.84 -24.08
N ASP A 112 3.37 9.92 -23.83
CA ASP A 112 4.83 10.01 -23.96
C ASP A 112 5.55 9.72 -22.62
N PHE A 113 4.79 9.46 -21.55
CA PHE A 113 5.31 9.05 -20.26
C PHE A 113 5.64 7.57 -20.32
N HIS A 114 6.90 7.28 -20.64
CA HIS A 114 7.44 5.96 -20.39
C HIS A 114 7.39 5.73 -18.88
N LEU A 115 6.52 4.81 -18.43
CA LEU A 115 6.56 4.28 -17.07
C LEU A 115 7.95 3.72 -16.83
N ASN A 116 8.83 4.57 -16.31
CA ASN A 116 10.05 4.11 -15.73
C ASN A 116 9.61 3.22 -14.56
N THR A 117 9.87 1.93 -14.67
CA THR A 117 9.68 0.94 -13.58
C THR A 117 10.49 1.28 -12.32
N VAL A 118 11.26 2.37 -12.38
CA VAL A 118 11.97 2.99 -11.27
C VAL A 118 11.11 4.15 -10.82
N VAL A 119 10.40 3.95 -9.71
CA VAL A 119 9.79 5.07 -8.98
C VAL A 119 10.94 5.97 -8.56
N GLY A 120 11.05 7.16 -9.18
CA GLY A 120 12.11 8.11 -8.90
C GLY A 120 11.89 8.85 -7.58
N THR A 121 12.45 10.05 -7.48
CA THR A 121 12.19 10.96 -6.37
C THR A 121 10.84 11.65 -6.56
N TRP A 122 9.94 11.59 -5.57
CA TRP A 122 8.68 12.33 -5.59
C TRP A 122 8.92 13.73 -5.02
N GLY A 123 9.10 14.74 -5.88
CA GLY A 123 9.18 16.13 -5.43
C GLY A 123 10.21 16.38 -4.32
N ASP A 124 9.82 17.12 -3.27
CA ASP A 124 10.59 17.77 -2.18
C ASP A 124 11.65 16.96 -1.39
N GLY A 125 12.04 15.81 -1.89
CA GLY A 125 13.29 15.17 -1.52
C GLY A 125 13.12 13.87 -0.77
N ASP A 126 12.28 13.01 -1.34
CA ASP A 126 12.11 11.62 -0.97
C ASP A 126 12.66 10.72 -2.09
N GLU A 127 13.28 9.60 -1.74
CA GLU A 127 13.81 8.60 -2.66
C GLU A 127 13.27 7.21 -2.26
N CYS A 128 12.44 6.61 -3.12
CA CYS A 128 11.74 5.35 -2.82
C CYS A 128 12.19 4.23 -3.75
N HIS A 129 12.83 3.20 -3.21
CA HIS A 129 13.24 2.01 -3.95
C HIS A 129 12.33 0.85 -3.59
N SER A 130 11.39 0.51 -4.47
CA SER A 130 10.60 -0.71 -4.34
C SER A 130 10.90 -1.63 -5.52
N TRP A 131 11.21 -2.88 -5.19
CA TRP A 131 11.37 -3.94 -6.19
C TRP A 131 10.24 -4.96 -6.13
N PHE A 132 9.25 -4.75 -5.25
CA PHE A 132 8.16 -5.69 -4.99
C PHE A 132 7.46 -6.18 -6.26
N SER A 133 7.21 -5.28 -7.22
CA SER A 133 6.51 -5.60 -8.48
C SER A 133 7.45 -5.87 -9.67
N SER A 134 8.68 -5.36 -9.64
CA SER A 134 9.56 -5.36 -10.82
C SER A 134 10.76 -6.30 -10.70
N GLY A 135 11.15 -6.66 -9.47
CA GLY A 135 12.40 -7.37 -9.18
C GLY A 135 13.66 -6.57 -9.50
N ARG A 136 13.54 -5.32 -9.98
CA ARG A 136 14.66 -4.48 -10.37
C ARG A 136 15.23 -3.78 -9.14
N VAL A 137 16.46 -4.12 -8.79
CA VAL A 137 17.17 -3.53 -7.65
C VAL A 137 18.39 -2.79 -8.17
N HIS A 138 18.36 -1.46 -8.06
CA HIS A 138 19.40 -0.54 -8.54
C HIS A 138 20.44 -0.19 -7.48
N LEU A 139 20.21 -0.57 -6.22
CA LEU A 139 21.14 -0.36 -5.13
C LEU A 139 22.30 -1.36 -5.20
N GLU A 140 23.50 -0.89 -4.84
CA GLU A 140 24.63 -1.76 -4.54
C GLU A 140 24.23 -2.70 -3.39
N ARG A 141 24.56 -3.98 -3.50
CA ARG A 141 24.15 -5.00 -2.53
C ARG A 141 25.16 -6.10 -2.39
N SER A 142 25.03 -6.86 -1.30
CA SER A 142 25.87 -8.02 -1.05
C SER A 142 25.69 -9.10 -2.12
N ARG A 143 26.76 -9.84 -2.44
CA ARG A 143 26.72 -10.91 -3.46
C ARG A 143 25.82 -12.10 -3.08
N ASN A 144 25.61 -12.31 -1.78
CA ASN A 144 24.74 -13.35 -1.24
C ASN A 144 23.27 -12.91 -1.10
N THR A 145 22.94 -11.67 -1.47
CA THR A 145 21.56 -11.18 -1.53
C THR A 145 21.00 -11.40 -2.93
N MET A 146 19.94 -12.19 -3.03
CA MET A 146 19.28 -12.54 -4.29
C MET A 146 17.91 -11.88 -4.39
N VAL A 147 17.50 -11.57 -5.62
CA VAL A 147 16.11 -11.19 -5.91
C VAL A 147 15.33 -12.50 -6.08
N GLU A 148 14.44 -12.80 -5.15
CA GLU A 148 13.58 -13.99 -5.20
C GLU A 148 12.16 -13.63 -5.61
N THR A 149 11.61 -14.39 -6.56
CA THR A 149 10.16 -14.45 -6.75
C THR A 149 9.55 -15.34 -5.68
N PHE A 150 8.58 -14.84 -4.93
CA PHE A 150 7.95 -15.63 -3.85
C PHE A 150 6.45 -15.84 -3.96
N LYS A 151 5.82 -15.26 -4.98
CA LYS A 151 4.44 -15.46 -5.39
C LYS A 151 4.43 -15.58 -6.91
N THR A 152 3.77 -16.59 -7.47
CA THR A 152 3.86 -16.94 -8.91
C THR A 152 2.64 -16.50 -9.71
N ASP A 153 1.49 -16.41 -9.06
CA ASP A 153 0.21 -15.95 -9.60
C ASP A 153 0.18 -14.42 -9.77
N ASN A 154 0.67 -13.69 -8.77
CA ASN A 154 1.02 -12.26 -8.88
C ASN A 154 2.50 -12.14 -8.59
N VAL A 155 3.33 -12.03 -9.63
CA VAL A 155 4.79 -12.09 -9.50
C VAL A 155 5.29 -11.01 -8.55
N GLN A 156 5.66 -11.41 -7.34
CA GLN A 156 6.19 -10.53 -6.30
C GLN A 156 7.64 -10.89 -6.00
N PHE A 157 8.47 -9.86 -5.80
CA PHE A 157 9.91 -10.00 -5.59
C PHE A 157 10.35 -9.45 -4.25
N ALA A 158 11.36 -10.07 -3.66
CA ALA A 158 12.05 -9.56 -2.48
C ALA A 158 13.56 -9.80 -2.58
N LEU A 159 14.32 -9.00 -1.84
CA LEU A 159 15.71 -9.32 -1.53
C LEU A 159 15.74 -10.26 -0.33
N SER A 160 16.32 -11.43 -0.54
CA SER A 160 16.56 -12.43 0.50
C SER A 160 18.04 -12.77 0.56
N THR A 161 18.48 -13.24 1.71
CA THR A 161 19.71 -14.01 1.82
C THR A 161 19.36 -15.48 1.65
N GLY A 162 20.20 -16.23 0.91
CA GLY A 162 19.90 -17.62 0.54
C GLY A 162 19.54 -18.49 1.75
N THR A 163 18.52 -19.33 1.59
CA THR A 163 17.94 -20.18 2.64
C THR A 163 18.91 -21.19 3.27
N ASN A 164 20.07 -21.41 2.65
CA ASN A 164 21.02 -22.43 3.06
C ASN A 164 22.10 -21.92 4.04
N ASP A 165 22.14 -20.61 4.30
CA ASP A 165 23.11 -20.01 5.22
C ASP A 165 22.37 -19.45 6.44
N VAL A 166 22.19 -20.27 7.47
CA VAL A 166 21.80 -19.77 8.80
C VAL A 166 22.87 -18.78 9.28
N GLY A 167 22.47 -17.55 9.58
CA GLY A 167 23.38 -16.43 9.85
C GLY A 167 23.83 -15.64 8.61
N GLY A 168 23.32 -15.98 7.43
CA GLY A 168 23.53 -15.25 6.18
C GLY A 168 23.03 -13.82 6.30
N SER A 169 23.96 -12.89 6.53
CA SER A 169 23.68 -11.46 6.58
C SER A 169 23.68 -10.87 5.17
N GLY A 170 22.73 -10.00 4.89
CA GLY A 170 22.65 -9.29 3.61
C GLY A 170 22.87 -7.81 3.83
N TRP A 171 23.20 -7.08 2.76
CA TRP A 171 23.27 -5.63 2.84
C TRP A 171 22.92 -4.94 1.53
N VAL A 172 22.48 -3.69 1.64
CA VAL A 172 22.36 -2.71 0.54
C VAL A 172 23.06 -1.41 0.92
N VAL A 173 23.47 -0.63 -0.09
CA VAL A 173 23.93 0.75 0.10
C VAL A 173 22.83 1.69 -0.35
N VAL A 174 22.50 2.63 0.52
CA VAL A 174 21.49 3.67 0.33
C VAL A 174 22.19 5.01 0.34
N ASN A 175 21.83 5.93 -0.54
CA ASN A 175 22.43 7.25 -0.58
C ASN A 175 21.39 8.30 -0.22
N ASN A 176 21.59 9.01 0.90
CA ASN A 176 20.83 10.22 1.17
C ASN A 176 21.45 11.37 0.35
N ARG A 177 20.86 11.67 -0.80
CA ARG A 177 21.33 12.71 -1.73
C ARG A 177 20.89 14.12 -1.34
N PHE A 178 20.12 14.26 -0.26
CA PHE A 178 19.54 15.54 0.15
C PHE A 178 20.48 16.27 1.10
N ASP A 179 20.35 17.60 1.18
CA ASP A 179 21.26 18.45 1.95
C ASP A 179 21.08 18.32 3.49
N GLY A 180 20.04 17.60 3.94
CA GLY A 180 19.72 17.42 5.35
C GLY A 180 19.52 15.96 5.76
N PRO A 181 19.45 15.69 7.07
CA PRO A 181 19.09 14.37 7.57
C PRO A 181 17.72 13.93 7.07
N ARG A 182 17.60 12.62 6.77
CA ARG A 182 16.37 12.00 6.26
C ARG A 182 16.07 10.70 6.99
N ASN A 183 14.79 10.35 7.08
CA ASN A 183 14.39 9.07 7.67
C ASN A 183 14.67 7.94 6.69
N LEU A 184 15.36 6.92 7.17
CA LEU A 184 15.54 5.66 6.46
C LEU A 184 14.44 4.69 6.91
N ILE A 185 13.69 4.20 5.93
CA ILE A 185 12.52 3.36 6.14
C ILE A 185 12.69 2.08 5.31
N LEU A 186 12.43 0.93 5.92
CA LEU A 186 12.51 -0.37 5.25
C LEU A 186 11.10 -0.96 5.11
N SER A 187 10.79 -1.47 3.92
CA SER A 187 9.62 -2.31 3.68
C SER A 187 10.06 -3.77 3.66
N TYR A 188 9.37 -4.63 4.40
CA TYR A 188 9.74 -6.04 4.58
C TYR A 188 8.51 -6.93 4.77
N MET A 189 8.66 -8.22 4.48
CA MET A 189 7.57 -9.17 4.61
C MET A 189 7.27 -9.51 6.08
N VAL A 190 5.99 -9.58 6.42
CA VAL A 190 5.46 -10.03 7.70
C VAL A 190 4.44 -11.14 7.49
N SER A 191 4.08 -11.83 8.57
CA SER A 191 2.94 -12.75 8.59
C SER A 191 2.21 -12.77 9.92
N GLY A 192 1.00 -13.35 9.91
CA GLY A 192 0.28 -13.67 11.14
C GLY A 192 1.05 -14.65 12.04
N PRO A 193 0.71 -14.75 13.34
CA PRO A 193 1.31 -15.71 14.26
C PRO A 193 0.91 -17.18 13.95
N PRO A 194 1.85 -18.15 14.00
CA PRO A 194 3.29 -17.96 14.20
C PRO A 194 3.96 -17.37 12.95
N SER A 195 4.97 -16.52 13.15
CA SER A 195 5.68 -15.88 12.05
C SER A 195 6.35 -16.89 11.13
N MET A 196 6.22 -16.68 9.81
CA MET A 196 6.90 -17.45 8.77
C MET A 196 8.28 -16.87 8.42
N TYR A 197 8.54 -15.62 8.80
CA TYR A 197 9.79 -14.91 8.57
C TYR A 197 10.54 -14.69 9.89
N PRO A 198 11.87 -14.48 9.87
CA PRO A 198 12.64 -14.40 11.09
C PRO A 198 12.70 -12.98 11.63
N LYS A 199 12.71 -12.82 12.95
CA LYS A 199 13.17 -11.56 13.56
C LYS A 199 14.54 -11.21 13.01
N THR A 200 14.73 -9.94 12.67
CA THR A 200 15.92 -9.52 11.94
C THR A 200 16.50 -8.27 12.57
N LYS A 201 17.79 -8.35 12.92
CA LYS A 201 18.57 -7.19 13.38
C LYS A 201 18.97 -6.36 12.16
N ILE A 202 18.80 -5.05 12.26
CA ILE A 202 19.23 -4.07 11.27
C ILE A 202 20.35 -3.24 11.86
N GLU A 203 21.47 -3.15 11.16
CA GLU A 203 22.61 -2.30 11.52
C GLU A 203 22.93 -1.35 10.37
N ILE A 204 23.03 -0.07 10.68
CA ILE A 204 23.18 1.00 9.70
C ILE A 204 24.48 1.74 9.97
N TYR A 205 25.37 1.72 8.99
CA TYR A 205 26.72 2.29 9.06
C TYR A 205 26.87 3.40 8.03
N PRO A 206 27.65 4.46 8.30
CA PRO A 206 28.18 5.30 7.24
C PRO A 206 28.97 4.40 6.27
N TYR A 207 28.81 4.59 4.96
CA TYR A 207 29.58 3.81 3.99
C TYR A 207 31.08 4.13 4.05
N GLN A 208 31.42 5.35 4.50
CA GLN A 208 32.77 5.80 4.78
C GLN A 208 32.82 6.40 6.19
N GLY A 209 33.78 5.94 7.01
CA GLY A 209 34.02 6.44 8.36
C GLY A 209 33.78 5.40 9.47
N ASP A 210 34.21 5.74 10.68
CA ASP A 210 34.22 4.85 11.87
C ASP A 210 33.17 5.27 12.90
N ALA A 211 31.93 5.52 12.47
CA ALA A 211 30.84 5.77 13.42
C ALA A 211 30.23 4.44 13.91
N ASP A 212 29.78 4.43 15.16
CA ASP A 212 29.03 3.31 15.72
C ASP A 212 27.74 3.07 14.90
N PRO A 213 27.35 1.81 14.67
CA PRO A 213 26.13 1.49 13.95
C PRO A 213 24.88 1.92 14.70
N ILE A 214 23.89 2.40 13.95
CA ILE A 214 22.52 2.50 14.45
C ILE A 214 21.89 1.11 14.35
N SER A 215 21.49 0.54 15.48
CA SER A 215 20.88 -0.80 15.54
C SER A 215 19.36 -0.72 15.75
N ASN A 216 18.62 -1.53 15.00
CA ASN A 216 17.17 -1.71 15.15
C ASN A 216 16.81 -3.20 15.03
N THR A 217 15.58 -3.56 15.39
CA THR A 217 15.06 -4.92 15.20
C THR A 217 13.71 -4.85 14.50
N LEU A 218 13.59 -5.62 13.42
CA LEU A 218 12.34 -5.81 12.69
C LEU A 218 11.62 -7.05 13.23
N ASN A 219 10.37 -6.87 13.63
CA ASN A 219 9.50 -7.96 14.01
C ASN A 219 8.65 -8.37 12.80
N PRO A 220 8.76 -9.61 12.32
CA PRO A 220 7.99 -10.12 11.19
C PRO A 220 6.57 -10.56 11.53
N THR A 221 6.13 -10.45 12.80
CA THR A 221 4.78 -10.83 13.20
C THR A 221 3.84 -9.64 13.13
N THR A 222 2.73 -9.78 12.41
CA THR A 222 1.59 -8.85 12.46
C THR A 222 0.39 -9.52 13.13
N TYR A 223 -0.34 -8.77 13.96
CA TYR A 223 -1.55 -9.24 14.65
C TYR A 223 -2.84 -8.68 14.04
N GLU A 224 -2.72 -7.82 13.02
CA GLU A 224 -3.85 -7.11 12.40
C GLU A 224 -4.89 -8.09 11.81
N TYR A 225 -4.43 -9.27 11.39
CA TYR A 225 -5.26 -10.31 10.78
C TYR A 225 -5.53 -11.50 11.73
N GLY A 226 -5.34 -11.32 13.04
CA GLY A 226 -5.58 -12.36 14.04
C GLY A 226 -4.67 -13.58 13.86
N LYS A 227 -5.26 -14.76 13.60
CA LYS A 227 -4.53 -16.02 13.35
C LYS A 227 -4.51 -16.44 11.87
N VAL A 228 -4.99 -15.57 10.97
CA VAL A 228 -5.02 -15.91 9.54
C VAL A 228 -3.58 -15.87 9.01
N PRO A 229 -3.11 -16.92 8.32
CA PRO A 229 -1.77 -16.96 7.76
C PRO A 229 -1.70 -16.09 6.50
N VAL A 230 -1.67 -14.78 6.68
CA VAL A 230 -1.48 -13.82 5.59
C VAL A 230 0.00 -13.49 5.42
N HIS A 231 0.37 -13.13 4.20
CA HIS A 231 1.64 -12.50 3.87
C HIS A 231 1.36 -11.02 3.61
N ASP A 232 2.05 -10.13 4.31
CA ASP A 232 1.86 -8.69 4.14
C ASP A 232 3.23 -7.98 4.10
N VAL A 233 3.23 -6.72 3.66
CA VAL A 233 4.41 -5.85 3.65
C VAL A 233 4.24 -4.80 4.75
N HIS A 234 5.11 -4.84 5.76
CA HIS A 234 5.20 -3.75 6.73
C HIS A 234 6.31 -2.79 6.34
N THR A 235 6.11 -1.52 6.69
CA THR A 235 7.08 -0.45 6.46
C THR A 235 7.43 0.20 7.79
N LYS A 236 8.72 0.30 8.12
CA LYS A 236 9.20 0.78 9.43
C LYS A 236 10.37 1.74 9.27
N LYS A 237 10.33 2.87 10.00
CA LYS A 237 11.49 3.75 10.19
C LYS A 237 12.55 3.04 11.03
N VAL A 238 13.76 2.89 10.48
CA VAL A 238 14.88 2.22 11.16
C VAL A 238 15.95 3.17 11.66
N ALA A 239 16.11 4.34 11.01
CA ALA A 239 17.04 5.38 11.43
C ALA A 239 16.69 6.75 10.83
N THR A 240 17.40 7.78 11.28
CA THR A 240 17.54 9.06 10.58
C THR A 240 19.00 9.19 10.15
N ILE A 241 19.25 9.28 8.84
CA ILE A 241 20.58 9.28 8.24
C ILE A 241 20.95 10.67 7.71
N PRO A 242 22.12 11.24 8.07
CA PRO A 242 22.70 12.42 7.41
C PRO A 242 22.89 12.25 5.90
N PRO A 243 23.17 13.35 5.17
CA PRO A 243 23.56 13.29 3.76
C PRO A 243 24.75 12.34 3.52
N GLY A 244 24.74 11.61 2.41
CA GLY A 244 25.78 10.68 2.01
C GLY A 244 25.34 9.22 1.91
N ALA A 245 26.30 8.33 1.66
CA ALA A 245 26.06 6.90 1.49
C ALA A 245 26.09 6.15 2.82
N TRP A 246 25.14 5.23 2.99
CA TRP A 246 24.92 4.42 4.19
C TRP A 246 24.73 2.96 3.83
N LYS A 247 25.39 2.07 4.56
CA LYS A 247 25.26 0.63 4.41
C LYS A 247 24.21 0.12 5.40
N VAL A 248 23.18 -0.52 4.89
CA VAL A 248 22.12 -1.16 5.68
C VAL A 248 22.38 -2.66 5.66
N VAL A 249 22.74 -3.22 6.82
CA VAL A 249 23.00 -4.64 7.01
C VAL A 249 21.83 -5.27 7.76
N TRP A 250 21.37 -6.43 7.31
CA TRP A 250 20.36 -7.20 8.02
C TRP A 250 20.87 -8.60 8.36
N THR A 251 20.54 -9.05 9.57
CA THR A 251 20.96 -10.33 10.12
C THR A 251 19.77 -11.03 10.76
N PRO A 252 19.29 -12.14 10.18
CA PRO A 252 18.27 -12.99 10.82
C PRO A 252 18.73 -13.45 12.20
N LEU A 253 17.86 -13.35 13.19
CA LEU A 253 18.14 -13.70 14.60
C LEU A 253 17.63 -15.09 14.99
N GLU A 254 16.84 -15.71 14.12
CA GLU A 254 16.22 -17.02 14.33
C GLU A 254 16.01 -17.70 12.98
N GLU A 255 15.84 -19.02 13.00
CA GLU A 255 15.47 -19.80 11.82
C GLU A 255 13.95 -19.83 11.68
N THR A 256 13.47 -19.66 10.45
CA THR A 256 12.05 -19.74 10.12
C THR A 256 11.83 -20.44 8.78
N PRO A 257 10.61 -20.92 8.49
CA PRO A 257 10.31 -21.59 7.23
C PRO A 257 10.60 -20.77 5.96
N ARG A 258 10.67 -19.44 6.09
CA ARG A 258 11.03 -18.52 5.01
C ARG A 258 12.18 -17.60 5.45
N PRO A 259 13.08 -17.18 4.55
CA PRO A 259 14.15 -16.24 4.89
C PRO A 259 13.59 -14.83 5.14
N PHE A 260 14.39 -13.95 5.73
CA PHE A 260 14.06 -12.52 5.75
C PHE A 260 13.91 -12.00 4.31
N ARG A 261 12.91 -11.14 4.09
CA ARG A 261 12.58 -10.58 2.78
C ARG A 261 12.40 -9.08 2.87
N LEU A 262 13.36 -8.34 2.34
CA LEU A 262 13.28 -6.90 2.16
C LEU A 262 12.59 -6.62 0.82
N THR A 263 11.56 -5.78 0.80
CA THR A 263 10.76 -5.46 -0.41
C THR A 263 10.96 -4.04 -0.91
N GLY A 264 11.49 -3.16 -0.05
CA GLY A 264 11.86 -1.81 -0.45
C GLY A 264 12.63 -1.04 0.62
N VAL A 265 13.20 0.09 0.20
CA VAL A 265 13.97 1.02 1.01
C VAL A 265 13.62 2.45 0.61
N HIS A 266 13.34 3.30 1.58
CA HIS A 266 12.93 4.68 1.34
C HIS A 266 13.74 5.65 2.19
N VAL A 267 14.14 6.76 1.58
CA VAL A 267 14.80 7.90 2.24
C VAL A 267 13.85 9.08 2.14
N VAL A 268 13.25 9.50 3.25
CA VAL A 268 12.15 10.48 3.23
C VAL A 268 12.36 11.65 4.21
N SER A 269 11.79 12.80 3.88
CA SER A 269 11.91 14.06 4.61
C SER A 269 11.13 14.10 5.93
N THR A 270 9.97 13.45 6.00
CA THR A 270 9.08 13.48 7.17
C THR A 270 9.04 12.17 7.93
N GLU A 271 8.70 12.20 9.22
CA GLU A 271 8.44 10.97 9.98
C GLU A 271 7.18 10.29 9.46
N ILE A 272 7.31 9.03 9.05
CA ILE A 272 6.17 8.12 8.98
C ILE A 272 6.02 7.58 10.40
N THR A 273 5.05 8.10 11.15
CA THR A 273 4.71 7.56 12.47
C THR A 273 4.08 6.18 12.29
N GLU A 274 4.60 5.17 12.99
CA GLU A 274 3.91 3.87 13.14
C GLU A 274 2.56 4.16 13.81
N GLY A 275 1.47 4.13 13.02
CA GLY A 275 0.12 4.50 13.47
C GLY A 275 -0.52 5.71 12.76
N GLY A 276 0.02 6.16 11.64
CA GLY A 276 -0.60 7.21 10.84
C GLY A 276 -0.18 8.60 11.29
N VAL A 277 0.02 9.49 10.32
CA VAL A 277 0.20 10.91 10.54
C VAL A 277 -1.19 11.47 10.83
N ASN A 278 -1.37 12.26 11.89
CA ASN A 278 -2.58 13.06 12.08
C ASN A 278 -2.62 14.16 10.99
N GLY A 279 -3.06 13.80 9.78
CA GLY A 279 -3.14 14.64 8.57
C GLY A 279 -3.51 13.76 7.37
N PRO A 280 -4.11 14.31 6.29
CA PRO A 280 -4.69 13.51 5.21
C PRO A 280 -3.62 12.62 4.55
N HIS A 281 -3.77 11.32 4.76
CA HIS A 281 -2.82 10.25 4.46
C HIS A 281 -2.39 10.16 3.00
N PRO A 282 -1.14 9.70 2.77
CA PRO A 282 -0.88 8.65 1.78
C PRO A 282 -0.42 7.40 2.54
N GLU A 283 -1.37 6.59 2.99
CA GLU A 283 -1.08 5.20 3.32
C GLU A 283 -0.90 4.43 2.01
N LEU A 284 0.32 3.99 1.72
CA LEU A 284 0.56 2.93 0.75
C LEU A 284 0.25 1.60 1.42
N TYR A 285 -1.03 1.31 1.59
CA TYR A 285 -1.49 -0.05 1.84
C TYR A 285 -1.55 -0.79 0.50
N TYR A 286 -0.65 -1.75 0.30
CA TYR A 286 -0.91 -2.84 -0.64
C TYR A 286 -1.66 -3.95 0.11
N VAL A 287 -2.97 -3.75 0.33
CA VAL A 287 -3.84 -4.86 0.76
C VAL A 287 -4.35 -5.54 -0.50
N GLU A 288 -3.72 -6.65 -0.90
CA GLU A 288 -4.41 -7.65 -1.71
C GLU A 288 -5.26 -8.50 -0.76
N SER A 289 -6.54 -8.19 -0.67
CA SER A 289 -7.52 -9.10 -0.05
C SER A 289 -7.77 -10.29 -0.97
N TYR A 290 -7.62 -11.51 -0.44
CA TYR A 290 -8.04 -12.76 -1.07
C TYR A 290 -9.56 -12.87 -1.19
#